data_AF-W1Y7V4-F1
#
_entry.id   AF-W1Y7V4-F1
#
_cell.length_a   1.000
_cell.length_b   1.000
_cell.length_c   1.000
_cell.angle_alpha   90.00
_cell.angle_beta   90.00
_cell.angle_gamma   90.00
#
_symmetry.space_group_name_H-M   'P 1'
#
loop_
_entity.id
_entity.type
_entity.pdbx_description
1 polymer ?
#
loop_
_entity_poly.entity_id
_entity_poly.type
_entity_poly.pdbx_seq_one_letter_code
_entity_poly.pdbx_strand_id
1 'polypeptide(L)' 'KLAKEYNLYLIEDAAHAITSSYNNKSLGTYGDLACFSFYPNKNITTGEGGVIATNNKDFHEKIRSLRTHGMTTET' A
#
# COMPACT_ATOMS: atom_id res chain seq x y z
N LYS A 1 10.98 -5.17 13.07
CA LYS A 1 11.42 -5.14 14.49
C LYS A 1 11.82 -3.71 14.87
N LEU A 2 12.82 -3.12 14.21
CA LEU A 2 13.26 -1.73 14.44
C LEU A 2 12.12 -0.70 14.40
N ALA A 3 11.29 -0.68 13.37
CA ALA A 3 10.19 0.30 13.29
C ALA A 3 9.28 0.28 14.52
N LYS A 4 8.96 -0.91 15.06
CA LYS A 4 8.15 -1.04 16.29
C LYS A 4 8.90 -0.56 17.53
N GLU A 5 10.19 -0.87 17.63
CA GLU A 5 11.04 -0.46 18.76
C GLU A 5 11.14 1.06 18.89
N TYR A 6 11.25 1.76 17.77
CA TYR A 6 11.35 3.22 17.71
C TYR A 6 10.00 3.92 17.47
N ASN A 7 8.88 3.20 17.56
CA ASN A 7 7.53 3.71 17.30
C ASN A 7 7.42 4.49 15.97
N LEU A 8 8.01 3.94 14.91
CA LEU A 8 7.98 4.47 13.56
C LEU A 8 6.98 3.69 12.71
N TYR A 9 6.32 4.39 11.78
CA TYR A 9 5.56 3.74 10.73
C TYR A 9 6.49 3.08 9.71
N LEU A 10 6.09 1.92 9.22
CA LEU A 10 6.76 1.19 8.15
C LEU A 10 5.89 1.21 6.90
N ILE A 11 6.39 1.85 5.84
CA ILE A 11 5.76 1.85 4.52
C ILE A 11 6.60 0.96 3.59
N GLU A 12 5.97 -0.04 2.99
CA GLU A 12 6.59 -0.91 2.00
C GLU A 12 6.39 -0.33 0.59
N ASP A 13 7.47 -0.02 -0.11
CA ASP A 13 7.40 0.13 -1.57
C ASP A 13 7.51 -1.28 -2.19
N ALA A 14 6.35 -1.81 -2.59
CA ALA A 14 6.20 -3.13 -3.19
C ALA A 14 5.86 -3.02 -4.69
N ALA A 15 6.29 -1.95 -5.37
CA ALA A 15 5.96 -1.70 -6.77
C ALA A 15 6.25 -2.89 -7.70
N HIS A 16 7.30 -3.68 -7.43
CA HIS A 16 7.71 -4.85 -8.24
C HIS A 16 7.38 -6.20 -7.59
N ALA A 17 6.62 -6.21 -6.50
CA ALA A 17 6.57 -7.34 -5.57
C ALA A 17 5.16 -7.89 -5.31
N ILE A 18 4.15 -7.51 -6.10
CA ILE A 18 2.74 -7.88 -5.82
C ILE A 18 2.47 -9.39 -5.77
N THR A 19 3.24 -10.20 -6.50
CA THR A 19 3.13 -11.67 -6.50
C THR A 19 4.17 -12.35 -5.62
N SER A 20 5.01 -11.58 -4.94
CA SER A 20 6.14 -12.09 -4.17
C SER A 20 5.78 -12.31 -2.70
N SER A 21 6.51 -13.23 -2.06
CA SER A 21 6.37 -13.50 -0.63
C SER A 21 7.75 -13.66 0.01
N TYR A 22 7.80 -13.41 1.31
CA TYR A 22 8.92 -13.74 2.17
C TYR A 22 8.37 -14.56 3.33
N ASN A 23 9.05 -15.61 3.79
CA ASN A 23 8.61 -16.45 4.92
C ASN A 23 7.11 -16.83 4.89
N ASN A 24 6.61 -17.27 3.72
CA ASN A 24 5.19 -17.65 3.49
C ASN A 24 4.15 -16.54 3.73
N LYS A 25 4.57 -15.28 3.74
CA LYS A 25 3.70 -14.12 3.88
C LYS A 25 3.96 -13.14 2.72
N SER A 26 2.89 -12.71 2.05
CA SER A 26 2.97 -11.82 0.89
C SER A 26 3.69 -10.51 1.24
N LEU A 27 4.52 -10.03 0.32
CA LEU A 27 5.14 -8.71 0.45
C LEU A 27 4.06 -7.61 0.40
N GLY A 28 4.30 -6.50 1.11
CA GLY A 28 3.29 -5.45 1.30
C GLY A 28 2.31 -5.71 2.44
N THR A 29 2.59 -6.68 3.31
CA THR A 29 1.77 -6.99 4.50
C THR A 29 2.57 -6.94 5.81
N TYR A 30 3.83 -6.53 5.76
CA TYR A 30 4.76 -6.45 6.89
C TYR A 30 4.75 -5.10 7.59
N GLY A 31 4.52 -4.03 6.83
CA GLY A 31 4.39 -2.66 7.31
C GLY A 31 2.96 -2.27 7.63
N ASP A 32 2.79 -0.99 7.93
CA ASP A 32 1.49 -0.36 8.16
C ASP A 32 0.77 -0.04 6.84
N LEU A 33 1.56 0.22 5.80
CA LEU A 33 1.12 0.58 4.45
C LEU A 33 2.02 -0.11 3.42
N ALA A 34 1.46 -0.42 2.26
CA ALA A 34 2.22 -0.89 1.12
C ALA A 34 1.75 -0.24 -0.17
N CYS A 35 2.69 0.13 -1.04
CA CYS A 35 2.42 0.71 -2.35
C CYS A 35 2.78 -0.28 -3.45
N PHE A 36 1.88 -0.44 -4.42
CA PHE A 36 2.10 -1.26 -5.60
C PHE A 36 1.91 -0.43 -6.87
N SER A 37 2.62 -0.80 -7.94
CA SER A 37 2.54 -0.14 -9.23
C SER A 37 1.93 -1.08 -10.26
N PHE A 38 1.14 -0.51 -11.16
CA PHE A 38 0.49 -1.20 -12.28
C PHE A 38 0.88 -0.60 -13.63
N TYR A 39 2.06 0.04 -13.71
CA TYR A 39 2.65 0.51 -14.96
C TYR A 39 2.90 -0.67 -15.93
N PRO A 40 2.99 -0.48 -17.26
CA PRO A 40 2.99 -1.59 -18.22
C PRO A 40 4.15 -2.57 -18.07
N ASN A 41 5.24 -2.16 -17.41
CA ASN A 41 6.40 -3.03 -17.13
C ASN A 41 6.33 -3.78 -15.80
N LYS A 42 5.18 -3.81 -15.11
CA LYS A 42 4.95 -4.51 -13.85
C LYS A 42 4.29 -5.86 -14.07
N ASN A 43 4.31 -6.72 -13.04
CA ASN A 43 3.73 -8.08 -13.11
C ASN A 43 2.23 -8.09 -13.44
N ILE A 44 1.49 -7.10 -12.95
CA ILE A 44 0.08 -6.86 -13.22
C ILE A 44 -0.03 -5.41 -13.67
N THR A 45 -0.88 -5.11 -14.65
CA THR A 45 -1.01 -3.75 -15.21
C THR A 45 -2.45 -3.30 -15.38
N THR A 46 -2.65 -2.00 -15.27
CA THR A 46 -3.89 -1.28 -15.59
C THR A 46 -3.65 -0.24 -16.70
N GLY A 47 -2.59 -0.41 -17.51
CA GLY A 47 -2.02 0.65 -18.33
C GLY A 47 -1.19 1.59 -17.46
N GLU A 48 -1.85 2.47 -16.72
CA GLU A 48 -1.23 3.26 -15.66
C GLU A 48 -1.99 3.06 -14.35
N GLY A 49 -1.30 3.14 -13.23
CA GLY A 49 -1.95 3.05 -11.92
C GLY A 49 -1.07 2.54 -10.80
N GLY A 50 -1.67 2.52 -9.63
CA GLY A 50 -1.10 1.95 -8.42
C GLY A 50 -2.18 1.75 -7.36
N VAL A 51 -1.82 1.05 -6.30
CA VAL A 51 -2.70 0.82 -5.16
C VAL A 51 -1.92 0.94 -3.87
N ILE A 52 -2.60 1.44 -2.84
CA ILE A 52 -2.12 1.42 -1.46
C ILE A 52 -2.93 0.37 -0.71
N ALA A 53 -2.23 -0.57 -0.04
CA ALA A 53 -2.84 -1.55 0.84
C ALA A 53 -2.51 -1.23 2.30
N THR A 54 -3.48 -1.44 3.19
CA THR A 54 -3.30 -1.33 4.64
C THR A 54 -4.36 -2.17 5.36
N ASN A 55 -4.01 -2.66 6.56
CA ASN A 55 -4.96 -3.26 7.49
C ASN A 55 -5.48 -2.26 8.53
N ASN A 56 -4.98 -1.03 8.53
CA ASN A 56 -5.40 0.00 9.47
C ASN A 56 -6.59 0.78 8.87
N LYS A 57 -7.75 0.70 9.53
CA LYS A 57 -8.97 1.37 9.10
C LYS A 57 -8.83 2.89 9.05
N ASP A 58 -8.13 3.49 10.01
CA ASP A 58 -7.95 4.95 10.06
C ASP A 58 -7.09 5.44 8.89
N PHE A 59 -6.05 4.68 8.52
CA PHE A 59 -5.28 4.97 7.32
C PHE A 59 -6.09 4.76 6.05
N HIS A 60 -6.91 3.70 5.97
CA HIS A 60 -7.78 3.47 4.83
C HIS A 60 -8.71 4.68 4.58
N GLU A 61 -9.46 5.12 5.60
CA GLU A 61 -10.40 6.23 5.47
C GLU A 61 -9.68 7.53 5.08
N LYS A 62 -8.53 7.80 5.73
CA LYS A 62 -7.73 8.99 5.42
C LYS A 62 -7.22 8.99 3.99
N ILE A 63 -6.67 7.88 3.51
CA ILE A 63 -6.14 7.75 2.15
C ILE A 63 -7.26 7.84 1.12
N ARG A 64 -8.40 7.19 1.38
CA ARG A 64 -9.59 7.24 0.52
C ARG A 64 -10.05 8.68 0.31
N SER A 65 -10.17 9.44 1.38
CA SER A 65 -10.53 10.86 1.32
C SER A 65 -9.47 11.69 0.59
N LEU A 66 -8.19 11.53 0.93
CA LEU A 66 -7.09 12.28 0.32
C LEU A 66 -6.93 12.04 -1.18
N ARG A 67 -7.21 10.82 -1.66
CA ARG A 67 -7.15 10.46 -3.09
C ARG A 67 -8.09 11.33 -3.94
N THR A 68 -9.19 11.79 -3.35
CA THR A 68 -10.21 12.63 -3.98
C THR A 68 -10.30 13.99 -3.29
N HIS A 69 -9.15 14.66 -3.11
CA HIS A 69 -9.06 16.04 -2.61
C HIS A 69 -9.71 16.29 -1.23
N GLY A 70 -9.83 15.27 -0.38
CA GLY A 70 -10.48 15.40 0.93
C GLY A 70 -12.01 15.35 0.88
N MET A 71 -12.60 15.05 -0.28
CA MET A 71 -14.06 14.96 -0.43
C MET A 71 -14.60 13.78 0.40
N THR A 72 -15.66 14.04 1.17
CA THR A 72 -16.28 13.08 2.09
C THR A 72 -17.61 12.51 1.57
N THR A 73 -18.14 13.09 0.49
CA THR A 73 -19.36 12.62 -0.17
C THR A 73 -18.98 11.65 -1.28
N GLU A 74 -19.51 10.43 -1.23
CA GLU A 74 -19.31 9.46 -2.30
C GLU A 74 -20.07 9.91 -3.54
N THR A 75 -19.34 10.25 -4.61
CA THR A 75 -19.85 10.25 -6.00
C THR A 75 -19.73 8.87 -6.59
#